data_AF-A0A7K3XDL3-F1
#
_entry.id   AF-A0A7K3XDL3-F1
#
_cell.length_a   1.000
_cell.length_b   1.000
_cell.length_c   1.000
_cell.angle_alpha   90.00
_cell.angle_beta   90.00
_cell.angle_gamma   90.00
#
_symmetry.space_group_name_H-M   'P 1'
#
loop_
_entity.id
_entity.type
_entity.pdbx_description
1 polymer ?
#
loop_
_entity_poly.entity_id
_entity_poly.type
_entity_poly.pdbx_seq_one_letter_code
_entity_poly.pdbx_strand_id
1 'polypeptide(L)'
;DLTLKDLTVKDGNAAEFKYGGPSVPGGPQVPGWPQVPGVAAQGGQGAAAPTAAPAPPPPPVKDGEGDGGALLVEHGGSAHLKKVTLTRNSAENNGGAIANFGRVDVEWSTLDNNHARKNGGAIFNVGVLRVTGSKIANNTAGENGGGIANGRGAKGMMLVK
;
A
#
# COMPACT_ATOMS: atom_id res chain seq x y z
N ASP A 1 8.52 3.86 -19.71
CA ASP A 1 8.39 2.47 -20.15
C ASP A 1 9.40 1.61 -19.39
N LEU A 2 8.96 0.51 -18.77
CA LEU A 2 9.78 -0.38 -17.96
C LEU A 2 9.67 -1.81 -18.51
N THR A 3 10.78 -2.52 -18.63
CA THR A 3 10.78 -3.95 -19.01
C THR A 3 11.46 -4.78 -17.94
N LEU A 4 10.76 -5.80 -17.45
CA LEU A 4 11.29 -6.80 -16.51
C LEU A 4 11.31 -8.16 -17.19
N LYS A 5 12.45 -8.86 -17.13
CA LYS A 5 12.63 -10.14 -17.82
C LYS A 5 13.48 -11.11 -17.00
N ASP A 6 13.08 -12.38 -16.99
CA ASP A 6 13.86 -13.49 -16.44
C ASP A 6 14.32 -13.26 -14.98
N LEU A 7 13.44 -12.71 -14.13
CA LEU A 7 13.76 -12.36 -12.75
C LEU A 7 12.66 -12.75 -11.77
N THR A 8 13.02 -12.75 -10.48
CA THR A 8 12.08 -12.95 -9.38
C THR A 8 12.03 -11.72 -8.49
N VAL A 9 10.84 -11.17 -8.25
CA VAL A 9 10.58 -10.20 -7.17
C VAL A 9 9.77 -10.89 -6.10
N LYS A 10 10.26 -10.80 -4.87
CA LYS A 10 9.65 -11.49 -3.74
C LYS A 10 9.71 -10.69 -2.46
N ASP A 11 8.76 -11.00 -1.58
CA ASP A 11 8.72 -10.46 -0.23
C ASP A 11 8.66 -8.91 -0.20
N GLY A 12 8.18 -8.30 -1.30
CA GLY A 12 7.96 -6.86 -1.41
C GLY A 12 6.75 -6.43 -0.59
N ASN A 13 6.83 -5.27 0.06
CA ASN A 13 5.82 -4.79 0.99
C ASN A 13 5.50 -3.31 0.73
N ALA A 14 4.32 -3.04 0.19
CA ALA A 14 3.77 -1.69 0.08
C ALA A 14 2.94 -1.39 1.33
N ALA A 15 3.62 -0.87 2.35
CA ALA A 15 2.97 -0.36 3.56
C ALA A 15 2.66 1.13 3.42
N GLU A 16 1.48 1.55 3.88
CA GLU A 16 1.18 2.96 4.08
C GLU A 16 2.08 3.51 5.20
N PHE A 17 2.73 4.66 4.97
CA PHE A 17 3.49 5.34 6.03
C PHE A 17 2.51 5.84 7.10
N LYS A 18 2.31 5.03 8.16
CA LYS A 18 1.51 5.43 9.32
C LYS A 18 2.26 6.45 10.16
N TYR A 19 2.07 7.74 9.90
CA TYR A 19 2.39 8.76 10.89
C TYR A 19 1.37 8.72 12.02
N GLY A 20 1.74 8.07 13.13
CA GLY A 20 1.00 8.20 14.39
C GLY A 20 1.06 6.98 15.29
N GLY A 21 2.06 6.93 16.18
CA GLY A 21 2.07 6.26 17.50
C GLY A 21 1.76 4.74 17.58
N PRO A 22 2.32 4.01 18.56
CA PRO A 22 1.92 2.63 18.77
C PRO A 22 0.45 2.60 19.21
N SER A 23 -0.36 1.84 18.48
CA SER A 23 -1.69 1.42 18.93
C SER A 23 -1.54 0.67 20.25
N VAL A 24 -2.10 1.21 21.34
CA VAL A 24 -2.19 0.51 22.62
C VAL A 24 -3.57 -0.11 22.80
N PRO A 25 -3.66 -1.44 22.73
CA PRO A 25 -4.63 -2.18 23.51
C PRO A 25 -3.89 -2.97 24.60
N GLY A 26 -3.94 -2.46 25.83
CA GLY A 26 -3.64 -3.17 27.08
C GLY A 26 -2.39 -4.07 27.12
N GLY A 27 -1.21 -3.50 27.37
CA GLY A 27 0.02 -4.26 27.64
C GLY A 27 1.26 -3.36 27.82
N PRO A 28 2.29 -3.78 28.57
CA PRO A 28 3.13 -2.90 29.38
C PRO A 28 4.14 -2.07 28.58
N GLN A 29 4.39 -0.83 29.06
CA GLN A 29 5.38 0.10 28.51
C GLN A 29 6.79 -0.51 28.48
N VAL A 30 7.49 -0.37 27.35
CA VAL A 30 8.92 -0.69 27.24
C VAL A 30 9.80 0.56 27.29
N PRO A 31 10.96 0.51 27.99
CA PRO A 31 11.67 1.68 28.48
C PRO A 31 12.68 2.22 27.45
N GLY A 32 12.83 3.55 27.39
CA GLY A 32 13.84 4.19 26.53
C GLY A 32 13.59 5.67 26.18
N TRP A 33 12.49 6.25 26.65
CA TRP A 33 12.22 7.68 26.45
C TRP A 33 12.83 8.49 27.59
N PRO A 34 13.52 9.62 27.31
CA PRO A 34 14.04 10.49 28.37
C PRO A 34 12.88 10.93 29.27
N GLN A 35 12.96 10.62 30.56
CA GLN A 35 11.96 11.02 31.54
C GLN A 35 12.03 12.53 31.76
N VAL A 36 10.92 13.24 31.55
CA VAL A 36 10.77 14.63 31.96
C VAL A 36 10.72 14.69 33.50
N PRO A 37 11.59 15.46 34.19
CA PRO A 37 11.58 15.49 35.65
C PRO A 37 10.38 16.27 36.18
N GLY A 38 9.63 15.62 37.06
CA GLY A 38 8.79 16.28 38.06
C GLY A 38 7.37 16.61 37.62
N VAL A 39 6.42 15.74 37.99
CA VAL A 39 5.13 16.19 38.51
C VAL A 39 4.68 15.23 39.61
N ALA A 40 4.74 15.73 40.85
CA ALA A 40 4.07 15.14 41.99
C ALA A 40 2.55 15.27 41.81
N ALA A 41 1.82 14.28 42.31
CA ALA A 41 0.37 14.27 42.34
C ALA A 41 -0.19 15.40 43.21
N GLN A 42 -1.24 16.09 42.75
CA GLN A 42 -2.27 16.72 43.59
C GLN A 42 -3.47 17.17 42.74
N GLY A 43 -4.68 16.96 43.28
CA GLY A 43 -5.96 17.29 42.63
C GLY A 43 -6.29 18.78 42.57
N GLY A 44 -7.41 19.08 41.91
CA GLY A 44 -7.98 20.43 41.86
C GLY A 44 -8.79 20.67 40.59
N GLN A 45 -10.00 21.21 40.79
CA GLN A 45 -10.99 21.53 39.77
C GLN A 45 -10.60 22.76 38.94
N GLY A 46 -11.06 22.80 37.68
CA GLY A 46 -11.36 24.03 36.93
C GLY A 46 -10.15 24.88 36.48
N ALA A 47 -9.68 24.67 35.25
CA ALA A 47 -9.10 25.71 34.42
C ALA A 47 -9.25 25.32 32.95
N ALA A 48 -9.70 26.27 32.12
CA ALA A 48 -9.95 26.08 30.70
C ALA A 48 -8.74 25.45 29.99
N ALA A 49 -8.99 24.39 29.20
CA ALA A 49 -7.98 23.80 28.35
C ALA A 49 -7.38 24.89 27.45
N PRO A 50 -6.05 25.04 27.36
CA PRO A 50 -5.47 25.82 26.29
C PRO A 50 -5.89 25.14 24.99
N THR A 51 -6.61 25.86 24.14
CA THR A 51 -6.97 25.38 22.80
C THR A 51 -5.66 25.07 22.08
N ALA A 52 -5.33 23.78 22.00
CA ALA A 52 -4.19 23.31 21.24
C ALA A 52 -4.31 23.90 19.83
N ALA A 53 -3.24 24.52 19.35
CA ALA A 53 -3.15 24.94 17.97
C ALA A 53 -3.55 23.75 17.07
N PRO A 54 -4.33 23.97 16.00
CA PRO A 54 -4.67 22.88 15.10
C PRO A 54 -3.38 22.21 14.65
N ALA A 55 -3.33 20.88 14.76
CA ALA A 55 -2.21 20.10 14.25
C ALA A 55 -1.94 20.55 12.81
N PRO A 56 -0.67 20.68 12.38
CA PRO A 56 -0.38 20.97 10.99
C PRO A 56 -1.15 19.96 10.12
N PRO A 57 -1.78 20.40 9.01
CA PRO A 57 -2.49 19.48 8.14
C PRO A 57 -1.54 18.34 7.78
N PRO A 58 -2.02 17.08 7.78
CA PRO A 58 -1.17 15.96 7.40
C PRO A 58 -0.54 16.28 6.04
N PRO A 59 0.74 15.90 5.83
CA PRO A 59 1.35 16.05 4.51
C PRO A 59 0.44 15.37 3.48
N PRO A 60 0.37 15.90 2.24
CA PRO A 60 -0.44 15.28 1.21
C PRO A 60 -0.04 13.82 1.05
N VAL A 61 -0.95 12.91 1.38
CA VAL A 61 -0.82 11.49 1.02
C VAL A 61 -0.65 11.41 -0.48
N LYS A 62 0.41 10.76 -0.94
CA LYS A 62 0.56 10.54 -2.38
C LYS A 62 -0.47 9.49 -2.80
N ASP A 63 -1.17 9.75 -3.89
CA ASP A 63 -2.02 8.72 -4.50
C ASP A 63 -1.16 7.47 -4.78
N GLY A 64 -1.61 6.30 -4.34
CA GLY A 64 -0.85 5.04 -4.50
C GLY A 64 0.04 4.64 -3.32
N GLU A 65 0.07 5.40 -2.22
CA GLU A 65 0.80 5.05 -1.01
C GLU A 65 0.23 3.74 -0.41
N GLY A 66 0.96 2.63 -0.55
CA GLY A 66 0.54 1.29 -0.13
C GLY A 66 -0.08 0.39 -1.21
N ASP A 67 -0.05 0.81 -2.48
CA ASP A 67 -0.42 -0.02 -3.64
C ASP A 67 0.83 -0.70 -4.26
N GLY A 68 0.68 -1.91 -4.80
CA GLY A 68 1.71 -2.55 -5.63
C GLY A 68 2.95 -3.00 -4.86
N GLY A 69 2.86 -4.10 -4.09
CA GLY A 69 3.96 -4.60 -3.25
C GLY A 69 5.28 -4.92 -3.99
N ALA A 70 5.21 -5.16 -5.29
CA ALA A 70 6.39 -5.28 -6.17
C ALA A 70 6.47 -4.13 -7.20
N LEU A 71 5.34 -3.72 -7.76
CA LEU A 71 5.29 -2.73 -8.83
C LEU A 71 4.00 -1.90 -8.77
N LEU A 72 4.18 -0.58 -8.73
CA LEU A 72 3.15 0.41 -9.00
C LEU A 72 3.38 1.01 -10.39
N VAL A 73 2.40 0.90 -11.27
CA VAL A 73 2.41 1.55 -12.59
C VAL A 73 1.41 2.69 -12.58
N GLU A 74 1.89 3.92 -12.47
CA GLU A 74 1.06 5.13 -12.46
C GLU A 74 0.49 5.47 -13.84
N HIS A 75 -0.44 6.42 -13.87
CA HIS A 75 -1.02 6.94 -15.10
C HIS A 75 0.05 7.43 -16.09
N GLY A 76 -0.09 7.04 -17.36
CA GLY A 76 0.92 7.32 -18.40
C GLY A 76 2.16 6.42 -18.35
N GLY A 77 2.31 5.63 -17.29
CA GLY A 77 3.33 4.60 -17.16
C GLY A 77 3.00 3.35 -17.98
N SER A 78 4.05 2.63 -18.38
CA SER A 78 3.94 1.33 -19.04
C SER A 78 4.97 0.35 -18.49
N ALA A 79 4.57 -0.91 -18.30
CA ALA A 79 5.45 -1.98 -17.90
C ALA A 79 5.19 -3.28 -18.69
N HIS A 80 6.28 -3.90 -19.14
CA HIS A 80 6.29 -5.18 -19.83
C HIS A 80 7.01 -6.22 -18.97
N LEU A 81 6.28 -7.23 -18.50
CA LEU A 81 6.81 -8.32 -17.67
C LEU A 81 6.85 -9.60 -18.50
N LYS A 82 8.03 -10.19 -18.66
CA LYS A 82 8.22 -11.41 -19.45
C LYS A 82 9.03 -12.44 -18.69
N LYS A 83 8.46 -13.63 -18.45
CA LYS A 83 9.12 -14.69 -17.66
C LYS A 83 9.56 -14.21 -16.27
N VAL A 84 8.70 -13.43 -15.63
CA VAL A 84 8.94 -12.92 -14.28
C VAL A 84 8.22 -13.80 -13.26
N THR A 85 8.80 -13.96 -12.07
CA THR A 85 8.10 -14.52 -10.92
C THR A 85 7.88 -13.42 -9.88
N LEU A 86 6.62 -13.11 -9.57
CA LEU A 86 6.26 -12.22 -8.47
C LEU A 86 5.62 -13.06 -7.36
N THR A 87 6.27 -13.17 -6.21
CA THR A 87 5.79 -14.06 -5.15
C THR A 87 5.92 -13.52 -3.74
N ARG A 88 4.92 -13.77 -2.89
CA ARG A 88 4.88 -13.26 -1.50
C ARG A 88 5.02 -11.75 -1.40
N ASN A 89 4.55 -11.02 -2.41
CA ASN A 89 4.44 -9.57 -2.31
C ASN A 89 3.12 -9.20 -1.62
N SER A 90 3.16 -8.14 -0.83
CA SER A 90 2.03 -7.68 -0.02
C SER A 90 1.80 -6.18 -0.20
N ALA A 91 0.52 -5.77 -0.20
CA ALA A 91 0.10 -4.37 -0.27
C ALA A 91 -1.02 -4.08 0.74
N GLU A 92 -0.90 -2.97 1.47
CA GLU A 92 -1.92 -2.49 2.42
C GLU A 92 -3.18 -1.94 1.75
N ASN A 93 -3.08 -1.59 0.47
CA ASN A 93 -4.20 -1.18 -0.36
C ASN A 93 -4.49 -2.24 -1.44
N ASN A 94 -4.11 -2.00 -2.69
CA ASN A 94 -4.49 -2.83 -3.83
C ASN A 94 -3.26 -3.39 -4.55
N GLY A 95 -3.45 -4.53 -5.22
CA GLY A 95 -2.42 -5.11 -6.07
C GLY A 95 -1.25 -5.64 -5.26
N GLY A 96 -1.40 -6.82 -4.63
CA GLY A 96 -0.38 -7.36 -3.73
C GLY A 96 0.99 -7.49 -4.39
N ALA A 97 1.02 -7.81 -5.68
CA ALA A 97 2.21 -7.67 -6.50
C ALA A 97 2.19 -6.40 -7.37
N ILE A 98 1.14 -6.23 -8.17
CA ILE A 98 1.06 -5.16 -9.19
C ILE A 98 -0.19 -4.32 -8.96
N ALA A 99 -0.02 -3.00 -8.84
CA ALA A 99 -1.09 -2.04 -8.99
C ALA A 99 -0.91 -1.29 -10.32
N ASN A 100 -1.92 -1.37 -11.19
CA ASN A 100 -1.86 -0.81 -12.54
C ASN A 100 -2.90 0.29 -12.77
N PHE A 101 -2.41 1.53 -12.87
CA PHE A 101 -3.15 2.72 -13.30
C PHE A 101 -2.76 3.17 -14.73
N GLY A 102 -1.72 2.57 -15.31
CA GLY A 102 -1.22 2.80 -16.67
C GLY A 102 -1.46 1.61 -17.60
N ARG A 103 -0.39 1.07 -18.19
CA ARG A 103 -0.42 -0.12 -19.04
C ARG A 103 0.52 -1.20 -18.53
N VAL A 104 0.02 -2.43 -18.38
CA VAL A 104 0.82 -3.60 -18.02
C VAL A 104 0.56 -4.75 -18.99
N ASP A 105 1.64 -5.30 -19.53
CA ASP A 105 1.63 -6.54 -20.31
C ASP A 105 2.42 -7.62 -19.54
N VAL A 106 1.76 -8.69 -19.10
CA VAL A 106 2.35 -9.82 -18.38
C VAL A 106 2.37 -11.06 -19.26
N GLU A 107 3.55 -11.59 -19.55
CA GLU A 107 3.74 -12.71 -20.46
C GLU A 107 4.59 -13.82 -19.83
N TRP A 108 4.13 -15.07 -19.94
CA TRP A 108 4.82 -16.28 -19.47
C TRP A 108 5.35 -16.18 -18.04
N SER A 109 4.62 -15.49 -17.17
CA SER A 109 5.06 -15.13 -15.82
C SER A 109 4.28 -15.90 -14.76
N THR A 110 4.81 -15.94 -13.54
CA THR A 110 4.15 -16.56 -12.38
C THR A 110 3.91 -15.51 -11.31
N LEU A 111 2.64 -15.30 -10.94
CA LEU A 111 2.24 -14.46 -9.82
C LEU A 111 1.60 -15.37 -8.77
N ASP A 112 2.34 -15.63 -7.70
CA ASP A 112 1.99 -16.68 -6.73
C ASP A 112 2.15 -16.25 -5.28
N ASN A 113 1.18 -16.58 -4.43
CA ASN A 113 1.22 -16.27 -3.00
C ASN A 113 1.32 -14.76 -2.68
N ASN A 114 0.72 -13.88 -3.50
CA ASN A 114 0.68 -12.44 -3.22
C ASN A 114 -0.61 -12.06 -2.46
N HIS A 115 -0.54 -11.00 -1.67
CA HIS A 115 -1.63 -10.57 -0.79
C HIS A 115 -1.93 -9.08 -0.94
N ALA A 116 -3.20 -8.71 -1.07
CA ALA A 116 -3.66 -7.33 -0.95
C ALA A 116 -4.71 -7.22 0.15
N ARG A 117 -4.62 -6.20 1.00
CA ARG A 117 -5.64 -6.00 2.03
C ARG A 117 -6.99 -5.64 1.43
N LYS A 118 -7.02 -4.90 0.31
CA LYS A 118 -8.26 -4.51 -0.37
C LYS A 118 -8.51 -5.36 -1.61
N ASN A 119 -7.99 -4.96 -2.77
CA ASN A 119 -8.39 -5.55 -4.05
C ASN A 119 -7.21 -6.10 -4.84
N GLY A 120 -7.42 -7.21 -5.56
CA GLY A 120 -6.44 -7.76 -6.49
C GLY A 120 -5.24 -8.35 -5.77
N GLY A 121 -5.37 -9.56 -5.23
CA GLY A 121 -4.32 -10.17 -4.41
C GLY A 121 -2.98 -10.29 -5.13
N ALA A 122 -3.00 -10.56 -6.44
CA ALA A 122 -1.83 -10.36 -7.30
C ALA A 122 -1.87 -9.01 -8.02
N ILE A 123 -2.92 -8.77 -8.80
CA ILE A 123 -3.00 -7.60 -9.68
C ILE A 123 -4.28 -6.82 -9.40
N PHE A 124 -4.14 -5.54 -9.12
CA PHE A 124 -5.23 -4.59 -9.22
C PHE A 124 -5.08 -3.78 -10.49
N ASN A 125 -6.13 -3.72 -11.30
CA ASN A 125 -6.10 -3.04 -12.59
C ASN A 125 -7.20 -1.97 -12.70
N VAL A 126 -6.78 -0.74 -12.93
CA VAL A 126 -7.63 0.39 -13.35
C VAL A 126 -7.34 0.76 -14.81
N GLY A 127 -6.09 0.60 -15.25
CA GLY A 127 -5.65 0.88 -16.60
C GLY A 127 -5.84 -0.28 -17.58
N VAL A 128 -4.89 -0.43 -18.49
CA VAL A 128 -4.88 -1.52 -19.48
C VAL A 128 -4.00 -2.66 -18.99
N LEU A 129 -4.58 -3.85 -18.85
CA LEU A 129 -3.86 -5.07 -18.48
C LEU A 129 -4.03 -6.14 -19.56
N ARG A 130 -2.92 -6.70 -20.03
CA ARG A 130 -2.91 -7.95 -20.82
C ARG A 130 -2.12 -9.01 -20.07
N VAL A 131 -2.68 -10.21 -19.96
CA VAL A 131 -2.01 -11.37 -19.35
C VAL A 131 -2.02 -12.50 -20.37
N THR A 132 -0.84 -13.02 -20.72
CA THR A 132 -0.67 -14.08 -21.73
C THR A 132 0.20 -15.20 -21.17
N GLY A 133 -0.27 -16.45 -21.28
CA GLY A 133 0.51 -17.65 -20.92
C GLY A 133 1.06 -17.66 -19.49
N SER A 134 0.42 -16.95 -18.56
CA SER A 134 0.93 -16.72 -17.20
C SER A 134 0.11 -17.48 -16.16
N LYS A 135 0.75 -17.84 -15.04
CA LYS A 135 0.11 -18.49 -13.91
C LYS A 135 -0.18 -17.46 -12.82
N ILE A 136 -1.43 -17.38 -12.38
CA ILE A 136 -1.87 -16.54 -11.25
C ILE A 136 -2.55 -17.46 -10.24
N ALA A 137 -1.86 -17.80 -9.15
CA ALA A 137 -2.30 -18.82 -8.20
C ALA A 137 -2.04 -18.42 -6.74
N ASN A 138 -2.83 -18.96 -5.82
CA ASN A 138 -2.63 -18.79 -4.37
C ASN A 138 -2.58 -17.34 -3.89
N ASN A 139 -3.17 -16.42 -4.64
CA ASN A 139 -3.19 -15.01 -4.28
C ASN A 139 -4.47 -14.72 -3.48
N THR A 140 -4.39 -13.78 -2.53
CA THR A 140 -5.50 -13.47 -1.62
C THR A 140 -5.76 -11.97 -1.56
N ALA A 141 -7.04 -11.60 -1.49
CA ALA A 141 -7.49 -10.23 -1.32
C ALA A 141 -8.53 -10.15 -0.19
N GLY A 142 -8.52 -9.09 0.61
CA GLY A 142 -9.49 -8.92 1.69
C GLY A 142 -10.89 -8.51 1.22
N GLU A 143 -10.99 -7.82 0.09
CA GLU A 143 -12.26 -7.35 -0.48
C GLU A 143 -12.61 -8.09 -1.78
N ASN A 144 -11.95 -7.79 -2.90
CA ASN A 144 -12.31 -8.34 -4.20
C ASN A 144 -11.12 -8.91 -4.99
N GLY A 145 -11.39 -9.99 -5.71
CA GLY A 145 -10.47 -10.59 -6.68
C GLY A 145 -9.19 -11.14 -6.05
N GLY A 146 -9.25 -12.37 -5.52
CA GLY A 146 -8.09 -13.04 -4.92
C GLY A 146 -6.87 -13.08 -5.85
N GLY A 147 -7.08 -13.28 -7.15
CA GLY A 147 -6.03 -13.14 -8.18
C GLY A 147 -5.95 -11.74 -8.76
N ILE A 148 -6.91 -11.41 -9.63
CA ILE A 148 -6.99 -10.12 -10.32
C ILE A 148 -8.30 -9.44 -9.94
N ALA A 149 -8.26 -8.14 -9.68
CA ALA A 149 -9.44 -7.30 -9.58
C ALA A 149 -9.35 -6.13 -10.57
N ASN A 150 -10.46 -5.83 -11.25
CA ASN A 150 -10.58 -4.61 -12.05
C ASN A 150 -11.29 -3.54 -11.21
N GLY A 151 -10.62 -2.42 -11.00
CA GLY A 151 -11.14 -1.27 -10.29
C GLY A 151 -11.71 -0.23 -11.24
N ARG A 152 -12.52 0.67 -10.68
CA ARG A 152 -12.83 1.94 -11.33
C ARG A 152 -11.73 2.93 -10.94
N GLY A 153 -11.15 3.61 -11.92
CA GLY A 153 -10.25 4.73 -11.61
C GLY A 153 -11.00 5.76 -10.79
N ALA A 154 -10.44 6.15 -9.64
CA ALA A 154 -10.95 7.27 -8.89
C ALA A 154 -10.79 8.51 -9.79
N LYS A 155 -11.91 9.04 -10.31
CA LYS A 155 -11.94 10.38 -10.91
C LYS A 155 -11.67 11.38 -9.79
N GLY A 156 -10.41 11.67 -9.50
CA GLY A 156 -10.12 12.46 -8.32
C GLY A 156 -8.72 13.04 -8.21
N MET A 157 -8.11 13.51 -9.30
CA MET A 157 -7.18 14.67 -9.24
C MET A 157 -6.80 15.14 -10.66
N MET A 158 -7.74 15.72 -11.41
CA MET A 158 -7.35 16.64 -12.50
C MET A 158 -7.22 18.02 -11.86
N LEU A 159 -6.06 18.31 -11.25
CA LEU A 159 -5.68 19.68 -10.94
C LEU A 159 -5.33 20.37 -12.25
N VAL A 160 -6.33 21.02 -12.84
CA VAL A 160 -6.08 22.04 -13.86
C VAL A 160 -5.37 23.19 -13.13
N LYS A 161 -4.11 23.45 -13.49
CA LYS A 161 -3.40 24.67 -13.08
C LYS A 161 -3.95 25.87 -13.83
#